data_AF-A0A942JC85-F1
#
_entry.id   AF-A0A942JC85-F1
#
_cell.length_a   1.000
_cell.length_b   1.000
_cell.length_c   1.000
_cell.angle_alpha   90.00
_cell.angle_beta   90.00
_cell.angle_gamma   90.00
#
_symmetry.space_group_name_H-M   'P 1'
#
loop_
_entity.id
_entity.type
_entity.pdbx_description
1 polymer ?
#
loop_
_entity_poly.entity_id
_entity_poly.type
_entity_poly.pdbx_seq_one_letter_code
_entity_poly.pdbx_strand_id
1 'polypeptide(L)'
;MPNLFKAAFLIFVDLGSVLLLLLILSYYGMSHIYLLLSGVLYLCLSVYDCRTGRLSEIYALMLSLPGHEGIGRLSWLPKLLSVVSISYSLPLLVEHGLFIEAQRLSMQRGLFPQFVLWSVAAAGAIMAVAVCTVIFNREKR
;
A
#
# COMPACT_ATOMS: atom_id res chain seq x y z
N MET A 1 28.25 -1.26 -0.91
CA MET A 1 27.25 -1.17 -2.00
C MET A 1 26.29 -2.39 -2.16
N PRO A 2 26.62 -3.66 -1.82
CA PRO A 2 25.73 -4.80 -2.16
C PRO A 2 24.38 -4.80 -1.43
N ASN A 3 24.28 -4.13 -0.28
CA ASN A 3 23.04 -4.08 0.51
C ASN A 3 21.99 -3.13 -0.07
N LEU A 4 22.38 -2.15 -0.89
CA LEU A 4 21.43 -1.22 -1.51
C LEU A 4 20.70 -1.86 -2.69
N PHE A 5 21.43 -2.63 -3.49
CA PHE A 5 20.86 -3.43 -4.57
C PHE A 5 19.86 -4.46 -4.03
N LYS A 6 20.18 -5.14 -2.92
CA LYS A 6 19.25 -6.06 -2.24
C LYS A 6 17.98 -5.38 -1.76
N ALA A 7 18.10 -4.20 -1.14
CA ALA A 7 16.94 -3.44 -0.67
C ALA A 7 16.06 -2.94 -1.83
N ALA A 8 16.67 -2.38 -2.87
CA ALA A 8 15.97 -1.91 -4.06
C ALA A 8 15.26 -3.08 -4.79
N PHE A 9 15.92 -4.23 -4.90
CA PHE A 9 15.33 -5.43 -5.48
C PHE A 9 14.12 -5.92 -4.68
N LEU A 10 14.22 -5.96 -3.35
CA LEU A 10 13.11 -6.38 -2.49
C LEU A 10 11.92 -5.42 -2.59
N ILE A 11 12.17 -4.11 -2.62
CA ILE A 11 11.14 -3.09 -2.84
C ILE A 11 10.50 -3.27 -4.23
N PHE A 12 11.30 -3.52 -5.27
CA PHE A 12 10.80 -3.72 -6.63
C PHE A 12 9.91 -4.96 -6.73
N VAL A 13 10.34 -6.09 -6.16
CA VAL A 13 9.56 -7.34 -6.18
C VAL A 13 8.26 -7.17 -5.40
N ASP A 14 8.31 -6.55 -4.22
CA ASP A 14 7.14 -6.31 -3.39
C ASP A 14 6.14 -5.39 -4.12
N LEU A 15 6.58 -4.21 -4.54
CA LEU A 15 5.73 -3.23 -5.23
C LEU A 15 5.21 -3.76 -6.58
N GLY A 16 6.05 -4.49 -7.31
CA GLY A 16 5.69 -5.12 -8.57
C GLY A 16 4.64 -6.22 -8.39
N SER A 17 4.77 -7.04 -7.35
CA SER A 17 3.78 -8.09 -7.04
C SER A 17 2.43 -7.49 -6.64
N VAL A 18 2.43 -6.44 -5.83
CA VAL A 18 1.22 -5.70 -5.43
C VAL A 18 0.58 -5.03 -6.63
N LEU A 19 1.37 -4.38 -7.48
CA LEU A 19 0.87 -3.74 -8.70
C LEU A 19 0.26 -4.78 -9.65
N LEU A 20 0.94 -5.90 -9.88
CA LEU A 20 0.44 -6.96 -10.74
C LEU A 20 -0.89 -7.52 -10.21
N LEU A 21 -0.98 -7.78 -8.90
CA LEU A 21 -2.20 -8.24 -8.26
C LEU A 21 -3.33 -7.21 -8.41
N LEU A 22 -3.04 -5.92 -8.21
CA LEU A 22 -4.01 -4.83 -8.39
C LEU A 22 -4.51 -4.76 -9.84
N LEU A 23 -3.61 -4.89 -10.83
CA LEU A 23 -3.97 -4.88 -12.25
C LEU A 23 -4.87 -6.07 -12.61
N ILE A 24 -4.55 -7.28 -12.13
CA ILE A 24 -5.38 -8.47 -12.32
C ILE A 24 -6.77 -8.25 -11.71
N LEU A 25 -6.85 -7.81 -10.45
CA LEU A 25 -8.12 -7.57 -9.78
C LEU A 25 -8.93 -6.46 -10.45
N SER A 26 -8.27 -5.40 -10.91
CA SER A 26 -8.92 -4.29 -11.63
C SER A 26 -9.47 -4.75 -12.99
N TYR A 27 -8.75 -5.62 -13.70
CA TYR A 27 -9.22 -6.20 -14.96
C TYR A 27 -10.54 -6.98 -14.78
N TYR A 28 -10.69 -7.67 -13.64
CA TYR A 28 -11.92 -8.40 -13.29
C TYR A 28 -12.98 -7.57 -12.57
N GLY A 29 -12.74 -6.28 -12.29
CA GLY A 29 -13.68 -5.43 -11.54
C GLY A 29 -13.77 -5.76 -10.05
N MET A 30 -12.68 -6.27 -9.47
CA MET A 30 -12.55 -6.68 -8.05
C MET A 30 -11.62 -5.76 -7.25
N SER A 31 -11.28 -4.58 -7.77
CA SER A 31 -10.33 -3.66 -7.12
C SER A 31 -10.79 -3.19 -5.74
N HIS A 32 -12.10 -3.07 -5.51
CA HIS A 32 -12.68 -2.72 -4.21
C HIS A 32 -12.50 -3.82 -3.17
N ILE A 33 -12.51 -5.10 -3.57
CA ILE A 33 -12.23 -6.23 -2.67
C ILE A 33 -10.80 -6.14 -2.15
N TYR A 34 -9.83 -5.84 -3.02
CA TYR A 34 -8.44 -5.63 -2.61
C TYR A 34 -8.31 -4.49 -1.59
N LEU A 35 -8.96 -3.35 -1.86
CA LEU A 35 -8.98 -2.20 -0.96
C LEU A 35 -9.64 -2.53 0.37
N LEU A 36 -10.72 -3.32 0.37
CA LEU A 36 -11.40 -3.75 1.58
C LEU A 36 -10.50 -4.68 2.40
N LEU A 37 -9.91 -5.70 1.77
CA LEU A 37 -9.02 -6.66 2.44
C LEU A 37 -7.79 -5.97 3.03
N SER A 38 -7.15 -5.09 2.26
CA SER A 38 -6.01 -4.30 2.76
C SER A 38 -6.45 -3.35 3.88
N GLY A 39 -7.61 -2.71 3.78
CA GLY A 39 -8.19 -1.88 4.83
C GLY A 39 -8.43 -2.66 6.13
N VAL A 40 -9.05 -3.85 6.04
CA VAL A 40 -9.26 -4.74 7.18
C VAL A 40 -7.93 -5.22 7.77
N LEU A 41 -6.95 -5.57 6.92
CA LEU A 41 -5.62 -5.96 7.37
C LEU A 41 -4.96 -4.82 8.16
N TYR A 42 -5.00 -3.59 7.65
CA TYR A 42 -4.46 -2.42 8.37
C TYR A 42 -5.20 -2.14 9.67
N LEU A 43 -6.52 -2.36 9.71
CA LEU A 43 -7.29 -2.26 10.95
C LEU A 43 -6.83 -3.32 11.97
N CYS A 44 -6.72 -4.58 11.56
CA CYS A 44 -6.24 -5.66 12.41
C CYS A 44 -4.84 -5.38 12.95
N LEU A 45 -3.91 -4.94 12.09
CA LEU A 45 -2.56 -4.55 12.49
C LEU A 45 -2.59 -3.37 13.46
N SER A 46 -3.44 -2.36 13.22
CA SER A 46 -3.58 -1.21 14.10
C SER A 46 -4.15 -1.57 15.48
N VAL A 47 -5.15 -2.46 15.52
CA VAL A 47 -5.74 -2.94 16.78
C VAL A 47 -4.75 -3.80 17.54
N TYR A 48 -4.02 -4.68 16.85
CA TYR A 48 -2.95 -5.48 17.42
C TYR A 48 -1.85 -4.60 18.01
N ASP A 49 -1.43 -3.57 17.27
CA ASP A 49 -0.43 -2.62 17.73
C ASP A 49 -0.90 -1.78 18.91
N CYS A 50 -2.16 -1.34 18.94
CA CYS A 50 -2.71 -0.63 20.10
C CYS A 50 -2.67 -1.46 21.39
N ARG A 51 -2.67 -2.80 21.28
CA ARG A 51 -2.58 -3.70 22.44
C ARG A 51 -1.16 -4.08 22.81
N THR A 52 -0.27 -4.19 21.83
CA THR A 52 1.07 -4.77 22.04
C THR A 52 2.21 -3.76 21.96
N GLY A 53 2.01 -2.61 21.29
CA GLY A 53 3.04 -1.61 20.99
C GLY A 53 4.17 -2.09 20.06
N ARG A 54 4.19 -3.38 19.72
CA ARG A 54 5.33 -4.04 19.06
C ARG A 54 5.51 -3.62 17.61
N LEU A 55 4.44 -3.39 16.86
CA LEU A 55 4.57 -2.97 15.46
C LEU A 55 5.10 -1.54 15.41
N SER A 56 4.59 -0.66 16.25
CA SER A 56 5.10 0.70 16.44
C SER A 56 6.58 0.74 16.82
N GLU A 57 7.04 -0.13 17.73
CA GLU A 57 8.46 -0.28 18.07
C GLU A 57 9.30 -0.77 16.89
N ILE A 58 8.82 -1.77 16.14
CA ILE A 58 9.50 -2.29 14.95
C ILE A 58 9.61 -1.19 13.87
N TYR A 59 8.53 -0.44 13.63
CA TYR A 59 8.53 0.68 12.68
C TYR A 59 9.47 1.80 13.12
N ALA A 60 9.50 2.13 14.41
CA ALA A 60 10.43 3.12 14.95
C ALA A 60 11.89 2.71 14.77
N LEU A 61 12.19 1.43 15.03
CA LEU A 61 13.51 0.82 14.79
C LEU A 61 13.88 0.84 13.31
N MET A 62 12.95 0.48 12.42
CA MET A 62 13.19 0.50 10.97
C MET A 62 13.41 1.90 10.42
N LEU A 63 12.64 2.89 10.89
CA LEU A 63 12.69 4.27 10.39
C LEU A 63 13.76 5.13 11.11
N SER A 64 14.46 4.58 12.12
CA SER A 64 15.44 5.31 12.94
C SER A 64 14.89 6.65 13.47
N LEU A 65 13.60 6.67 13.84
CA LEU A 65 12.96 7.88 14.37
C LEU A 65 13.47 8.14 15.79
N PRO A 66 14.01 9.34 16.10
CA PRO A 66 14.52 9.64 17.43
C PRO A 66 13.36 9.79 18.43
N GLY A 67 13.33 8.93 19.43
CA GLY A 67 12.48 9.07 20.62
C GLY A 67 11.01 8.62 20.46
N HIS A 68 10.37 8.41 21.63
CA HIS A 68 8.96 8.00 21.79
C HIS A 68 7.96 8.94 21.08
N GLU A 69 8.33 10.20 20.80
CA GLU A 69 7.45 11.19 20.15
C GLU A 69 7.23 10.93 18.65
N GLY A 70 8.21 10.36 17.94
CA GLY A 70 8.08 9.99 16.52
C GLY A 70 7.12 8.82 16.29
N ILE A 71 6.99 7.95 17.28
CA ILE A 71 6.13 6.76 17.27
C ILE A 71 4.65 7.17 17.29
N GLY A 72 4.29 8.12 18.16
CA GLY A 72 2.93 8.65 18.23
C GLY A 72 2.47 9.30 16.93
N ARG A 73 3.36 10.05 16.27
CA ARG A 73 3.03 10.84 15.07
C ARG A 73 2.82 10.01 13.80
N LEU A 74 3.26 8.75 13.72
CA LEU A 74 3.02 7.88 12.56
C LEU A 74 1.98 6.77 12.83
N SER A 75 1.65 6.53 14.11
CA SER A 75 0.65 5.53 14.51
C SER A 75 -0.77 5.77 13.99
N TRP A 76 -1.08 7.00 13.54
CA TRP A 76 -2.38 7.34 12.96
C TRP A 76 -2.48 6.99 11.47
N LEU A 77 -1.36 6.87 10.74
CA LEU A 77 -1.38 6.65 9.30
C LEU A 77 -2.06 5.32 8.92
N PRO A 78 -1.73 4.17 9.55
CA PRO A 78 -2.41 2.91 9.24
C PRO A 78 -3.90 2.93 9.63
N LYS A 79 -4.25 3.67 10.69
CA LYS A 79 -5.65 3.85 11.15
C LYS A 79 -6.46 4.68 10.16
N LEU A 80 -5.88 5.77 9.65
CA LEU A 80 -6.54 6.60 8.67
C LEU A 80 -6.68 5.88 7.33
N LEU A 81 -5.63 5.18 6.88
CA LEU A 81 -5.68 4.36 5.67
C LEU A 81 -6.73 3.25 5.79
N SER A 82 -6.85 2.57 6.94
CA SER A 82 -7.88 1.54 7.12
C SER A 82 -9.28 2.14 7.08
N VAL A 83 -9.53 3.26 7.77
CA VAL A 83 -10.84 3.93 7.78
C VAL A 83 -11.23 4.39 6.38
N VAL A 84 -10.32 5.05 5.65
CA VAL A 84 -10.59 5.52 4.28
C VAL A 84 -10.85 4.34 3.34
N SER A 85 -10.00 3.31 3.37
CA SER A 85 -10.15 2.14 2.51
C SER A 85 -11.45 1.39 2.78
N ILE A 86 -11.80 1.15 4.05
CA ILE A 86 -13.05 0.45 4.42
C ILE A 86 -14.26 1.32 4.08
N SER A 87 -14.25 2.61 4.41
CA SER A 87 -15.39 3.50 4.16
C SER A 87 -15.67 3.67 2.67
N TYR A 88 -14.63 3.64 1.83
CA TYR A 88 -14.78 3.70 0.38
C TYR A 88 -15.23 2.36 -0.22
N SER A 89 -14.65 1.24 0.24
CA SER A 89 -14.86 -0.08 -0.38
C SER A 89 -16.12 -0.81 0.12
N LEU A 90 -16.54 -0.58 1.36
CA LEU A 90 -17.70 -1.27 1.94
C LEU A 90 -19.01 -0.91 1.22
N PRO A 91 -19.33 0.37 0.93
CA PRO A 91 -20.52 0.72 0.16
C PRO A 91 -20.51 0.10 -1.24
N LEU A 92 -19.35 0.12 -1.90
CA LEU A 92 -19.17 -0.48 -3.22
C LEU A 92 -19.43 -1.99 -3.21
N LEU A 93 -18.97 -2.70 -2.17
CA LEU A 93 -19.24 -4.13 -2.00
C LEU A 93 -20.73 -4.40 -1.78
N VAL A 94 -21.41 -3.57 -0.98
CA VAL A 94 -22.85 -3.74 -0.70
C VAL A 94 -23.70 -3.46 -1.94
N GLU A 95 -23.35 -2.44 -2.72
CA GLU A 95 -24.12 -2.01 -3.88
C GLU A 95 -23.87 -2.89 -5.11
N HIS A 96 -22.61 -3.27 -5.37
CA HIS A 96 -22.22 -3.95 -6.61
C HIS A 96 -21.82 -5.42 -6.40
N GLY A 97 -21.76 -5.90 -5.16
CA GLY A 97 -21.32 -7.25 -4.83
C GLY A 97 -19.83 -7.46 -5.06
N LEU A 98 -19.43 -8.71 -5.30
CA LEU A 98 -18.02 -9.09 -5.47
C LEU A 98 -17.40 -8.56 -6.77
N PHE A 99 -18.21 -8.34 -7.80
CA PHE A 99 -17.73 -7.95 -9.12
C PHE A 99 -18.47 -6.71 -9.60
N ILE A 100 -17.74 -5.64 -9.87
CA ILE A 100 -18.33 -4.43 -10.46
C ILE A 100 -18.35 -4.61 -11.98
N GLU A 101 -19.50 -5.01 -12.53
CA GLU A 101 -19.64 -5.24 -13.98
C GLU A 101 -19.29 -4.01 -14.81
N ALA A 102 -19.72 -2.81 -14.38
CA ALA A 102 -19.43 -1.55 -15.04
C ALA A 102 -17.91 -1.29 -15.13
N GLN A 103 -17.17 -1.59 -14.06
CA GLN A 103 -15.72 -1.48 -14.04
C GLN A 103 -15.09 -2.52 -14.97
N ARG A 104 -15.53 -3.78 -14.90
CA ARG A 104 -15.01 -4.87 -15.74
C ARG A 104 -15.17 -4.56 -17.23
N LEU A 105 -16.38 -4.13 -17.62
CA LEU A 105 -16.68 -3.72 -18.99
C LEU A 105 -15.82 -2.53 -19.44
N SER A 106 -15.64 -1.53 -18.57
CA SER A 106 -14.80 -0.37 -18.86
C SER A 106 -13.34 -0.75 -19.10
N MET A 107 -12.79 -1.63 -18.26
CA MET A 107 -11.41 -2.11 -18.41
C MET A 107 -11.24 -2.95 -19.67
N GLN A 108 -12.16 -3.88 -19.94
CA GLN A 108 -12.11 -4.75 -21.12
C GLN A 108 -12.34 -4.00 -22.44
N ARG A 109 -13.04 -2.87 -22.43
CA ARG A 109 -13.32 -2.02 -23.61
C ARG A 109 -12.20 -1.04 -23.96
N GLY A 110 -11.00 -1.20 -23.38
CA GLY A 110 -9.81 -0.48 -23.81
C GLY A 110 -9.30 0.61 -22.84
N LEU A 111 -9.92 0.79 -21.67
CA LEU A 111 -9.36 1.67 -20.63
C LEU A 111 -8.23 0.99 -19.84
N PHE A 112 -8.10 -0.34 -19.93
CA PHE A 112 -7.08 -1.08 -19.19
C PHE A 112 -5.63 -0.65 -19.50
N PRO A 113 -5.18 -0.47 -20.77
CA PRO A 113 -3.82 -0.02 -21.05
C PRO A 113 -3.51 1.35 -20.44
N GLN A 114 -4.47 2.28 -20.48
CA GLN A 114 -4.32 3.60 -19.86
C GLN A 114 -4.22 3.47 -18.34
N PHE A 115 -5.05 2.64 -17.72
CA PHE A 115 -4.98 2.36 -16.29
C PHE A 115 -3.65 1.73 -15.88
N VAL A 116 -3.12 0.79 -16.68
CA VAL A 116 -1.80 0.17 -16.48
C VAL A 116 -0.71 1.23 -16.52
N LEU A 117 -0.73 2.11 -17.53
CA LEU A 117 0.25 3.18 -17.67
C LEU A 117 0.29 4.09 -16.42
N TRP A 118 -0.87 4.56 -15.96
CA TRP A 118 -0.96 5.40 -14.77
C TRP A 118 -0.50 4.67 -13.51
N SER A 119 -0.87 3.40 -13.36
CA SER A 119 -0.51 2.60 -12.19
C SER A 119 0.99 2.31 -12.15
N VAL A 120 1.61 2.00 -13.29
CA VAL A 120 3.07 1.83 -13.42
C VAL A 120 3.80 3.14 -13.14
N ALA A 121 3.31 4.27 -13.65
CA ALA A 121 3.90 5.58 -13.39
C ALA A 121 3.85 5.95 -11.90
N ALA A 122 2.71 5.71 -11.24
CA ALA A 122 2.55 5.92 -9.80
C ALA A 122 3.48 5.01 -8.98
N ALA A 123 3.54 3.71 -9.32
CA ALA A 123 4.45 2.77 -8.67
C ALA A 123 5.92 3.17 -8.86
N GLY A 124 6.30 3.60 -10.06
CA GLY A 124 7.65 4.10 -10.36
C GLY A 124 8.02 5.31 -9.50
N ALA A 125 7.10 6.26 -9.35
CA ALA A 125 7.30 7.43 -8.48
C ALA A 125 7.49 7.03 -7.01
N ILE A 126 6.66 6.12 -6.49
CA ILE A 126 6.76 5.60 -5.11
C ILE A 126 8.11 4.90 -4.91
N MET A 127 8.53 4.06 -5.86
CA MET A 127 9.81 3.36 -5.81
C MET A 127 10.99 4.35 -5.80
N ALA A 128 10.95 5.39 -6.63
CA ALA A 128 11.99 6.42 -6.66
C ALA A 128 12.11 7.12 -5.29
N VAL A 129 10.98 7.51 -4.69
CA VAL A 129 10.96 8.12 -3.35
C VAL A 129 11.51 7.15 -2.29
N ALA A 130 11.10 5.88 -2.32
CA ALA A 130 11.58 4.87 -1.38
C ALA A 130 13.11 4.67 -1.48
N VAL A 131 13.64 4.54 -2.69
CA VAL A 131 15.08 4.38 -2.93
C VAL A 131 15.86 5.63 -2.52
N CYS A 132 15.39 6.83 -2.89
CA CYS A 132 16.00 8.09 -2.46
C CYS A 132 16.03 8.19 -0.94
N THR A 133 14.95 7.85 -0.25
CA THR A 133 14.87 7.86 1.21
C THR A 133 15.91 6.93 1.84
N VAL A 134 16.08 5.72 1.30
CA VAL A 134 17.10 4.76 1.76
C VAL A 134 18.52 5.28 1.54
N ILE A 135 18.79 5.96 0.42
CA ILE A 135 20.10 6.56 0.13
C ILE A 135 20.40 7.71 1.08
N PHE A 136 19.50 8.69 1.20
CA PHE A 136 19.71 9.88 2.04
C PHE A 136 19.87 9.54 3.52
N ASN A 137 19.15 8.55 4.04
CA ASN A 137 19.29 8.14 5.45
C ASN A 137 20.61 7.42 5.74
N ARG A 138 21.27 6.84 4.73
CA ARG A 138 22.61 6.26 4.89
C ARG A 138 23.70 7.32 4.96
N GLU A 139 23.53 8.45 4.27
CA GLU A 139 24.53 9.51 4.21
C GLU A 139 24.58 10.38 5.48
N LYS A 140 23.47 10.39 6.26
CA LYS A 140 23.40 11.03 7.58
C LYS A 140 23.93 10.15 8.73
N ARG A 141 24.29 8.89 8.48
CA ARG A 141 24.90 7.96 9.45
C ARG A 141 26.40 7.85 9.21
#